data_AF-A0A093RCM6-F1
#
_entry.id   AF-A0A093RCM6-F1
#
_cell.length_a   1.000
_cell.length_b   1.000
_cell.length_c   1.000
_cell.angle_alpha   90.00
_cell.angle_beta   90.00
_cell.angle_gamma   90.00
#
_symmetry.space_group_name_H-M   'P 1'
#
loop_
_entity.id
_entity.type
_entity.pdbx_description
1 polymer ?
#
loop_
_entity_poly.entity_id
_entity_poly.type
_entity_poly.pdbx_seq_one_letter_code
_entity_poly.pdbx_strand_id
1 'polypeptide(L)'
;DFPEKENEKLAEAEIRRLQKQFWIAVEKRKSYGANMRQQTQAQEKEIKLLTQKHEDVSLMLRQITSLRNAMLDDRSCTELQCLLQTKHQYDSLIRDRKALLADMDNQILELEKKIMRQNQVAVNVKQANCSKRLQKQIERLEMRLNNVTIHFDTILTRNNKLREEIENLRIQKATLDNFYLKLHKKLDQQRRRMNTAIEQSAQAYEQRMEALARISAMNERHSKDTVQYNVELQERERVLDQETKLKTFMLAKFTDRSELEEQAKKKKALKAAQRAKQRQGESFESQEVAYKRLLELAEDGDIDRLLNDFIEKEEKNFACFSYVTELNNEMESMQQRIKDLQNEISALVTDQEYAESSRLHVLQELEEKLMKTTEEANLYEDRCKESNKVLGQLKSGMEALLKEINCDTVMIMKQLGENKQITDLNLMQFFGLVEKKTNELLLMESILRYTSADGSHPAQPFANPLLGGTELLRVMDRTQLCPPTPTLDSTADTCE
;
A
#
# COMPACT_ATOMS: atom_id res chain seq x y z
N ASP A 1 48.15 -180.24 90.37
CA ASP A 1 46.81 -180.50 90.92
C ASP A 1 45.77 -179.57 90.30
N PHE A 2 44.71 -180.17 89.74
CA PHE A 2 43.46 -179.60 89.21
C PHE A 2 43.52 -178.61 88.01
N PRO A 3 43.12 -179.05 86.79
CA PRO A 3 42.99 -178.22 85.58
C PRO A 3 41.56 -178.20 84.95
N GLU A 4 41.33 -177.37 83.92
CA GLU A 4 40.19 -177.39 82.93
C GLU A 4 38.91 -176.55 83.14
N LYS A 5 38.96 -175.27 83.56
CA LYS A 5 37.75 -174.40 83.52
C LYS A 5 37.85 -173.00 82.90
N GLU A 6 38.98 -172.62 82.29
CA GLU A 6 39.13 -171.26 81.72
C GLU A 6 38.99 -171.16 80.18
N ASN A 7 39.10 -172.24 79.42
CA ASN A 7 39.12 -172.15 77.94
C ASN A 7 37.74 -172.18 77.24
N GLU A 8 36.65 -172.50 77.93
CA GLU A 8 35.32 -172.67 77.30
C GLU A 8 34.51 -171.37 77.16
N LYS A 9 34.81 -170.33 77.96
CA LYS A 9 34.02 -169.08 78.01
C LYS A 9 34.33 -168.07 76.89
N LEU A 10 35.47 -168.19 76.21
CA LEU A 10 35.86 -167.27 75.12
C LEU A 10 35.24 -167.63 73.76
N ALA A 11 34.94 -168.91 73.51
CA ALA A 11 34.38 -169.37 72.23
C ALA A 11 32.88 -169.02 72.07
N GLU A 12 32.09 -169.03 73.15
CA GLU A 12 30.66 -168.71 73.08
C GLU A 12 30.37 -167.23 72.79
N ALA A 13 31.28 -166.32 73.15
CA ALA A 13 31.11 -164.89 72.93
C ALA A 13 31.23 -164.50 71.43
N GLU A 14 32.12 -165.14 70.67
CA GLU A 14 32.36 -164.80 69.27
C GLU A 14 31.23 -165.31 68.34
N ILE A 15 30.61 -166.46 68.67
CA ILE A 15 29.51 -167.03 67.88
C ILE A 15 28.26 -166.12 67.90
N ARG A 16 27.92 -165.54 69.06
CA ARG A 16 26.76 -164.64 69.17
C ARG A 16 26.96 -163.34 68.38
N ARG A 17 28.20 -162.86 68.24
CA ARG A 17 28.51 -161.64 67.47
C ARG A 17 28.28 -161.85 65.98
N LEU A 18 28.71 -162.98 65.44
CA LEU A 18 28.59 -163.31 64.01
C LEU A 18 27.13 -163.55 63.57
N GLN A 19 26.31 -164.18 64.41
CA GLN A 19 24.88 -164.38 64.10
C GLN A 19 24.11 -163.05 63.97
N LYS A 20 24.43 -162.06 64.82
CA LYS A 20 23.79 -160.74 64.78
C LYS A 20 24.15 -159.95 63.52
N GLN A 21 25.38 -160.10 63.01
CA GLN A 21 25.82 -159.44 61.78
C GLN A 21 25.16 -160.03 60.53
N PHE A 22 24.95 -161.35 60.48
CA PHE A 22 24.30 -161.99 59.33
C PHE A 22 22.84 -161.55 59.17
N TRP A 23 22.11 -161.40 60.27
CA TRP A 23 20.70 -160.99 60.24
C TRP A 23 20.51 -159.56 59.69
N ILE A 24 21.38 -158.62 60.10
CA ILE A 24 21.36 -157.23 59.60
C ILE A 24 21.65 -157.15 58.09
N ALA A 25 22.53 -158.02 57.57
CA ALA A 25 22.87 -158.03 56.15
C ALA A 25 21.70 -158.53 55.27
N VAL A 26 20.92 -159.50 55.74
CA VAL A 26 19.75 -160.02 55.02
C VAL A 26 18.64 -158.97 54.94
N GLU A 27 18.39 -158.24 56.02
CA GLU A 27 17.36 -157.19 56.07
C GLU A 27 17.67 -156.04 55.08
N LYS A 28 18.95 -155.59 55.01
CA LYS A 28 19.39 -154.55 54.07
C LYS A 28 19.28 -154.96 52.60
N ARG A 29 19.48 -156.24 52.29
CA ARG A 29 19.33 -156.75 50.92
C ARG A 29 17.87 -156.75 50.47
N LYS A 30 16.94 -157.08 51.37
CA LYS A 30 15.49 -157.01 51.08
C LYS A 30 15.01 -155.58 50.88
N SER A 31 15.44 -154.63 51.70
CA SER A 31 15.02 -153.22 51.56
C SER A 31 15.58 -152.56 50.29
N TYR A 32 16.83 -152.84 49.92
CA TYR A 32 17.43 -152.32 48.69
C TYR A 32 16.72 -152.86 47.42
N GLY A 33 16.38 -154.16 47.41
CA GLY A 33 15.65 -154.77 46.30
C GLY A 33 14.20 -154.29 46.13
N ALA A 34 13.57 -153.79 47.19
CA ALA A 34 12.25 -153.15 47.10
C ALA A 34 12.33 -151.73 46.52
N ASN A 35 13.30 -150.93 46.98
CA ASN A 35 13.50 -149.55 46.48
C ASN A 35 13.86 -149.51 44.99
N MET A 36 14.77 -150.39 44.52
CA MET A 36 15.14 -150.43 43.09
C MET A 36 13.93 -150.70 42.19
N ARG A 37 13.03 -151.60 42.58
CA ARG A 37 11.82 -151.91 41.79
C ARG A 37 10.84 -150.74 41.70
N GLN A 38 10.68 -149.96 42.78
CA GLN A 38 9.83 -148.76 42.75
C GLN A 38 10.41 -147.69 41.83
N GLN A 39 11.74 -147.50 41.84
CA GLN A 39 12.39 -146.50 40.99
C GLN A 39 12.30 -146.85 39.50
N THR A 40 12.47 -148.13 39.13
CA THR A 40 12.30 -148.59 37.74
C THR A 40 10.87 -148.37 37.24
N GLN A 41 9.85 -148.67 38.06
CA GLN A 41 8.45 -148.42 37.67
C GLN A 41 8.11 -146.93 37.51
N ALA A 42 8.74 -146.04 38.29
CA ALA A 42 8.56 -144.61 38.13
C ALA A 42 9.13 -144.11 36.80
N GLN A 43 10.34 -144.56 36.44
CA GLN A 43 10.98 -144.19 35.16
C GLN A 43 10.20 -144.69 33.95
N GLU A 44 9.66 -145.91 33.98
CA GLU A 44 8.85 -146.43 32.87
C GLU A 44 7.56 -145.63 32.63
N LYS A 45 6.92 -145.12 33.71
CA LYS A 45 5.74 -144.26 33.58
C LYS A 45 6.09 -142.91 32.95
N GLU A 46 7.23 -142.34 33.30
CA GLU A 46 7.67 -141.04 32.76
C GLU A 46 8.04 -141.13 31.28
N ILE A 47 8.72 -142.21 30.88
CA ILE A 47 9.02 -142.47 29.46
C ILE A 47 7.72 -142.55 28.64
N LYS A 48 6.71 -143.27 29.13
CA LYS A 48 5.40 -143.37 28.45
C LYS A 48 4.74 -142.01 28.26
N LEU A 49 4.78 -141.15 29.28
CA LEU A 49 4.22 -139.80 29.21
C LEU A 49 4.96 -138.93 28.16
N LEU A 50 6.29 -139.03 28.10
CA LEU A 50 7.10 -138.28 27.14
C LEU A 50 6.87 -138.76 25.70
N THR A 51 6.74 -140.07 25.45
CA THR A 51 6.39 -140.59 24.12
C THR A 51 5.03 -140.07 23.65
N GLN A 52 4.03 -140.02 24.54
CA GLN A 52 2.71 -139.50 24.18
C GLN A 52 2.77 -138.01 23.79
N LYS A 53 3.51 -137.18 24.54
CA LYS A 53 3.69 -135.77 24.18
C LYS A 53 4.41 -135.57 22.86
N HIS A 54 5.41 -136.42 22.56
CA HIS A 54 6.11 -136.35 21.28
C HIS A 54 5.16 -136.66 20.10
N GLU A 55 4.29 -137.65 20.26
CA GLU A 55 3.26 -137.98 19.28
C GLU A 55 2.29 -136.81 19.07
N ASP A 56 1.79 -136.19 20.15
CA ASP A 56 0.88 -135.04 20.09
C ASP A 56 1.51 -133.84 19.33
N VAL A 57 2.76 -133.49 19.65
CA VAL A 57 3.47 -132.38 18.98
C VAL A 57 3.75 -132.69 17.51
N SER A 58 4.11 -133.93 17.20
CA SER A 58 4.34 -134.36 15.81
C SER A 58 3.04 -134.28 14.98
N LEU A 59 1.91 -134.58 15.60
CA LEU A 59 0.59 -134.50 14.98
C LEU A 59 0.20 -133.04 14.69
N MET A 60 0.45 -132.11 15.62
CA MET A 60 0.26 -130.67 15.38
C MET A 60 1.15 -130.14 14.28
N LEU A 61 2.44 -130.52 14.26
CA LEU A 61 3.36 -130.14 13.19
C LEU A 61 2.85 -130.61 11.83
N ARG A 62 2.41 -131.87 11.72
CA ARG A 62 1.81 -132.41 10.47
C ARG A 62 0.56 -131.68 10.04
N GLN A 63 -0.29 -131.24 10.97
CA GLN A 63 -1.48 -130.47 10.65
C GLN A 63 -1.11 -129.09 10.10
N ILE A 64 -0.16 -128.39 10.75
CA ILE A 64 0.33 -127.08 10.31
C ILE A 64 1.04 -127.20 8.95
N THR A 65 1.95 -128.16 8.79
CA THR A 65 2.70 -128.41 7.55
C THR A 65 1.92 -129.26 6.54
N SER A 66 0.60 -129.40 6.72
CA SER A 66 -0.20 -130.12 5.74
C SER A 66 -0.19 -129.38 4.41
N LEU A 67 -0.10 -130.13 3.31
CA LEU A 67 -0.06 -129.58 1.95
C LEU A 67 -1.23 -128.60 1.70
N ARG A 68 -2.39 -128.86 2.30
CA ARG A 68 -3.57 -128.00 2.20
C ARG A 68 -3.34 -126.61 2.79
N ASN A 69 -2.70 -126.50 3.96
CA ASN A 69 -2.43 -125.21 4.58
C ASN A 69 -1.36 -124.43 3.80
N ALA A 70 -0.29 -125.10 3.36
CA ALA A 70 0.72 -124.47 2.51
C ALA A 70 0.13 -123.91 1.20
N MET A 71 -0.81 -124.63 0.56
CA MET A 71 -1.51 -124.13 -0.63
C MET A 71 -2.48 -122.97 -0.33
N LEU A 72 -3.09 -122.93 0.86
CA LEU A 72 -3.91 -121.80 1.27
C LEU A 72 -3.06 -120.56 1.54
N ASP A 73 -1.91 -120.73 2.20
CA ASP A 73 -0.96 -119.64 2.47
C ASP A 73 -0.40 -119.07 1.16
N ASP A 74 -0.02 -119.92 0.19
CA ASP A 74 0.44 -119.49 -1.14
C ASP A 74 -0.64 -118.71 -1.89
N ARG A 75 -1.90 -119.18 -1.87
CA ARG A 75 -3.03 -118.45 -2.44
C ARG A 75 -3.21 -117.08 -1.77
N SER A 76 -3.22 -117.03 -0.44
CA SER A 76 -3.31 -115.77 0.30
C SER A 76 -2.14 -114.83 -0.01
N CYS A 77 -0.92 -115.35 -0.18
CA CYS A 77 0.24 -114.56 -0.60
C CYS A 77 0.07 -113.99 -2.02
N THR A 78 -0.40 -114.78 -2.98
CA THR A 78 -0.65 -114.29 -4.34
C THR A 78 -1.77 -113.25 -4.40
N GLU A 79 -2.84 -113.43 -3.62
CA GLU A 79 -3.92 -112.44 -3.49
C GLU A 79 -3.42 -111.14 -2.86
N LEU A 80 -2.62 -111.21 -1.81
CA LEU A 80 -1.96 -110.05 -1.18
C LEU A 80 -1.05 -109.32 -2.17
N GLN A 81 -0.30 -110.05 -3.01
CA GLN A 81 0.56 -109.46 -4.02
C GLN A 81 -0.24 -108.72 -5.09
N CYS A 82 -1.36 -109.29 -5.56
CA CYS A 82 -2.27 -108.63 -6.48
C CYS A 82 -2.89 -107.36 -5.86
N LEU A 83 -3.35 -107.42 -4.60
CA LEU A 83 -3.89 -106.25 -3.89
C LEU A 83 -2.82 -105.17 -3.65
N LEU A 84 -1.57 -105.56 -3.41
CA LEU A 84 -0.46 -104.62 -3.25
C LEU A 84 -0.16 -103.91 -4.58
N GLN A 85 -0.17 -104.63 -5.70
CA GLN A 85 0.00 -104.04 -7.03
C GLN A 85 -1.11 -103.05 -7.38
N THR A 86 -2.38 -103.39 -7.12
CA THR A 86 -3.50 -102.46 -7.37
C THR A 86 -3.41 -101.24 -6.46
N LYS A 87 -3.03 -101.41 -5.19
CA LYS A 87 -2.76 -100.29 -4.28
C LYS A 87 -1.66 -99.37 -4.81
N HIS A 88 -0.56 -99.93 -5.32
CA HIS A 88 0.52 -99.12 -5.93
C HIS A 88 0.06 -98.35 -7.17
N GLN A 89 -0.81 -98.94 -8.00
CA GLN A 89 -1.40 -98.25 -9.15
C GLN A 89 -2.29 -97.08 -8.72
N TYR A 90 -3.17 -97.29 -7.74
CA TYR A 90 -4.00 -96.21 -7.19
C TYR A 90 -3.16 -95.11 -6.52
N ASP A 91 -2.12 -95.47 -5.78
CA ASP A 91 -1.19 -94.48 -5.22
C ASP A 91 -0.51 -93.65 -6.30
N SER A 92 -0.11 -94.27 -7.42
CA SER A 92 0.45 -93.54 -8.56
C SER A 92 -0.56 -92.56 -9.13
N LEU A 93 -1.80 -93.02 -9.39
CA LEU A 93 -2.86 -92.17 -9.90
C LEU A 93 -3.24 -91.02 -8.95
N ILE A 94 -3.21 -91.27 -7.64
CA ILE A 94 -3.42 -90.23 -6.61
C ILE A 94 -2.28 -89.22 -6.64
N ARG A 95 -1.03 -89.65 -6.78
CA ARG A 95 0.12 -88.75 -6.91
C ARG A 95 0.01 -87.88 -8.16
N ASP A 96 -0.33 -88.46 -9.31
CA ASP A 96 -0.48 -87.73 -10.56
C ASP A 96 -1.61 -86.70 -10.48
N ARG A 97 -2.76 -87.08 -9.89
CA ARG A 97 -3.87 -86.15 -9.65
C ARG A 97 -3.52 -85.04 -8.67
N LYS A 98 -2.78 -85.34 -7.60
CA LYS A 98 -2.29 -84.32 -6.66
C LYS A 98 -1.31 -83.35 -7.32
N ALA A 99 -0.45 -83.84 -8.21
CA ALA A 99 0.45 -83.00 -8.99
C ALA A 99 -0.31 -82.06 -9.93
N LEU A 100 -1.34 -82.57 -10.62
CA LEU A 100 -2.21 -81.76 -11.48
C LEU A 100 -2.96 -80.69 -10.68
N LEU A 101 -3.51 -81.04 -9.51
CA LEU A 101 -4.18 -80.08 -8.63
C LEU A 101 -3.22 -78.97 -8.18
N ALA A 102 -1.99 -79.33 -7.79
CA ALA A 102 -0.98 -78.34 -7.42
C ALA A 102 -0.60 -77.41 -8.59
N ASP A 103 -0.55 -77.92 -9.82
CA ASP A 103 -0.32 -77.09 -11.00
C ASP A 103 -1.49 -76.13 -11.27
N MET A 104 -2.73 -76.63 -11.17
CA MET A 104 -3.93 -75.77 -11.31
C MET A 104 -4.00 -74.71 -10.21
N ASP A 105 -3.69 -75.05 -8.96
CA ASP A 105 -3.63 -74.09 -7.84
C ASP A 105 -2.55 -73.03 -8.08
N ASN A 106 -1.38 -73.39 -8.63
CA ASN A 106 -0.36 -72.43 -9.01
C ASN A 106 -0.84 -71.49 -10.13
N GLN A 107 -1.53 -72.01 -11.14
CA GLN A 107 -2.12 -71.19 -12.20
C GLN A 107 -3.19 -70.24 -11.67
N ILE A 108 -4.04 -70.69 -10.73
CA ILE A 108 -5.03 -69.86 -10.04
C ILE A 108 -4.31 -68.72 -9.30
N LEU A 109 -3.27 -69.01 -8.52
CA LEU A 109 -2.50 -68.00 -7.80
C LEU A 109 -1.85 -66.98 -8.74
N GLU A 110 -1.36 -67.41 -9.90
CA GLU A 110 -0.82 -66.49 -10.90
C GLU A 110 -1.88 -65.57 -11.50
N LEU A 111 -3.07 -66.11 -11.79
CA LEU A 111 -4.21 -65.34 -12.29
C LEU A 111 -4.71 -64.37 -11.23
N GLU A 112 -4.84 -64.79 -9.97
CA GLU A 112 -5.20 -63.92 -8.84
C GLU A 112 -4.20 -62.78 -8.68
N LYS A 113 -2.88 -63.06 -8.77
CA LYS A 113 -1.84 -62.02 -8.76
C LYS A 113 -1.99 -61.07 -9.95
N LYS A 114 -2.32 -61.55 -11.15
CA LYS A 114 -2.56 -60.68 -12.33
C LYS A 114 -3.79 -59.80 -12.13
N ILE A 115 -4.88 -60.35 -11.60
CA ILE A 115 -6.12 -59.63 -11.28
C ILE A 115 -5.85 -58.54 -10.23
N MET A 116 -5.11 -58.84 -9.16
CA MET A 116 -4.73 -57.85 -8.14
C MET A 116 -3.94 -56.68 -8.74
N ARG A 117 -2.95 -56.96 -9.60
CA ARG A 117 -2.17 -55.91 -10.28
C ARG A 117 -3.05 -55.04 -11.17
N GLN A 118 -3.95 -55.63 -11.96
CA GLN A 118 -4.86 -54.88 -12.82
C GLN A 118 -5.85 -54.04 -12.00
N ASN A 119 -6.40 -54.58 -10.92
CA ASN A 119 -7.28 -53.84 -10.02
C ASN A 119 -6.55 -52.66 -9.36
N GLN A 120 -5.29 -52.83 -8.94
CA GLN A 120 -4.49 -51.74 -8.41
C GLN A 120 -4.27 -50.64 -9.44
N VAL A 121 -3.94 -50.99 -10.68
CA VAL A 121 -3.80 -50.02 -11.78
C VAL A 121 -5.13 -49.31 -12.05
N ALA A 122 -6.26 -50.03 -12.08
CA ALA A 122 -7.58 -49.44 -12.29
C ALA A 122 -7.98 -48.48 -11.16
N VAL A 123 -7.68 -48.82 -9.90
CA VAL A 123 -7.91 -47.92 -8.75
C VAL A 123 -7.04 -46.67 -8.86
N ASN A 124 -5.75 -46.82 -9.18
CA ASN A 124 -4.83 -45.69 -9.35
C ASN A 124 -5.29 -44.76 -10.50
N VAL A 125 -5.74 -45.32 -11.62
CA VAL A 125 -6.28 -44.56 -12.75
C VAL A 125 -7.57 -43.83 -12.36
N LYS A 126 -8.50 -44.48 -11.63
CA LYS A 126 -9.72 -43.83 -11.12
C LYS A 126 -9.41 -42.71 -10.12
N GLN A 127 -8.38 -42.89 -9.29
CA GLN A 127 -7.93 -41.87 -8.34
C GLN A 127 -7.28 -40.67 -9.04
N ALA A 128 -6.48 -40.91 -10.08
CA ALA A 128 -5.88 -39.87 -10.92
C ALA A 128 -6.95 -39.13 -11.75
N ASN A 129 -7.89 -39.87 -12.33
CA ASN A 129 -9.02 -39.36 -13.11
C ASN A 129 -10.24 -39.02 -12.25
N CYS A 130 -10.06 -38.72 -10.97
CA CYS A 130 -11.12 -38.15 -10.17
C CYS A 130 -11.53 -36.81 -10.79
N SER A 131 -12.58 -36.83 -11.63
CA SER A 131 -13.11 -35.68 -12.35
C SER A 131 -13.26 -34.45 -11.45
N LYS A 132 -13.67 -34.65 -10.18
CA LYS A 132 -13.74 -33.59 -9.17
C LYS A 132 -12.41 -32.91 -8.84
N ARG A 133 -11.29 -33.65 -8.80
CA ARG A 133 -9.96 -33.08 -8.53
C ARG A 133 -9.44 -32.30 -9.72
N LEU A 134 -9.63 -32.85 -10.93
CA LEU A 134 -9.28 -32.17 -12.17
C LEU A 134 -10.11 -30.89 -12.34
N GLN A 135 -11.43 -30.97 -12.09
CA GLN A 135 -12.34 -29.83 -12.10
C GLN A 135 -11.89 -28.72 -11.14
N LYS A 136 -11.60 -29.06 -9.87
CA LYS A 136 -11.06 -28.09 -8.90
C LYS A 136 -9.72 -27.49 -9.34
N GLN A 137 -8.90 -28.24 -10.08
CA GLN A 137 -7.64 -27.73 -10.60
C GLN A 137 -7.86 -26.76 -11.76
N ILE A 138 -8.82 -27.07 -12.66
CA ILE A 138 -9.26 -26.18 -13.73
C ILE A 138 -9.82 -24.89 -13.12
N GLU A 139 -10.76 -24.99 -12.18
CA GLU A 139 -11.35 -23.82 -11.48
C GLU A 139 -10.28 -22.95 -10.83
N ARG A 140 -9.27 -23.54 -10.17
CA ARG A 140 -8.15 -22.78 -9.60
C ARG A 140 -7.32 -22.06 -10.66
N LEU A 141 -7.05 -22.71 -11.79
CA LEU A 141 -6.30 -22.12 -12.89
C LEU A 141 -7.11 -21.01 -13.58
N GLU A 142 -8.41 -21.21 -13.76
CA GLU A 142 -9.35 -20.20 -14.28
C GLU A 142 -9.44 -19.00 -13.35
N MET A 143 -9.61 -19.20 -12.03
CA MET A 143 -9.59 -18.10 -11.06
C MET A 143 -8.25 -17.37 -11.10
N ARG A 144 -7.12 -18.09 -11.19
CA ARG A 144 -5.80 -17.46 -11.27
C ARG A 144 -5.66 -16.65 -12.56
N LEU A 145 -6.13 -17.18 -13.69
CA LEU A 145 -6.14 -16.47 -14.98
C LEU A 145 -7.01 -15.22 -14.89
N ASN A 146 -8.23 -15.33 -14.38
CA ASN A 146 -9.15 -14.20 -14.19
C ASN A 146 -8.54 -13.13 -13.29
N ASN A 147 -7.89 -13.51 -12.18
CA ASN A 147 -7.22 -12.57 -11.29
C ASN A 147 -6.09 -11.81 -12.01
N VAL A 148 -5.30 -12.49 -12.85
CA VAL A 148 -4.24 -11.86 -13.65
C VAL A 148 -4.84 -10.93 -14.71
N THR A 149 -5.92 -11.34 -15.38
CA THR A 149 -6.63 -10.51 -16.37
C THR A 149 -7.21 -9.24 -15.71
N ILE A 150 -7.89 -9.37 -14.58
CA ILE A 150 -8.42 -8.22 -13.82
C ILE A 150 -7.28 -7.29 -13.39
N HIS A 151 -6.17 -7.84 -12.91
CA HIS A 151 -5.00 -7.04 -12.54
C HIS A 151 -4.42 -6.28 -13.74
N PHE A 152 -4.30 -6.95 -14.89
CA PHE A 152 -3.85 -6.34 -16.14
C PHE A 152 -4.79 -5.23 -16.61
N ASP A 153 -6.11 -5.46 -16.61
CA ASP A 153 -7.11 -4.46 -16.97
C ASP A 153 -7.11 -3.27 -16.00
N THR A 154 -6.88 -3.52 -14.71
CA THR A 154 -6.70 -2.47 -13.70
C THR A 154 -5.46 -1.62 -13.99
N ILE A 155 -4.35 -2.24 -14.40
CA ILE A 155 -3.14 -1.52 -14.82
C ILE A 155 -3.40 -0.71 -16.09
N LEU A 156 -4.10 -1.29 -17.08
CA LEU A 156 -4.44 -0.60 -18.33
C LEU A 156 -5.34 0.61 -18.09
N THR A 157 -6.38 0.48 -17.26
CA THR A 157 -7.27 1.59 -16.92
C THR A 157 -6.52 2.69 -16.17
N ARG A 158 -5.65 2.34 -15.21
CA ARG A 158 -4.77 3.31 -14.55
C ARG A 158 -3.81 3.98 -15.54
N ASN A 159 -3.25 3.22 -16.47
CA ASN A 159 -2.34 3.76 -17.49
C ASN A 159 -3.06 4.73 -18.45
N ASN A 160 -4.29 4.44 -18.83
CA ASN A 160 -5.11 5.35 -19.63
C ASN A 160 -5.42 6.65 -18.88
N LYS A 161 -5.78 6.58 -17.59
CA LYS A 161 -5.96 7.79 -16.75
C LYS A 161 -4.70 8.65 -16.69
N LEU A 162 -3.53 8.01 -16.52
CA LEU A 162 -2.25 8.74 -16.52
C LEU A 162 -1.93 9.35 -17.89
N ARG A 163 -2.29 8.69 -19.00
CA ARG A 163 -2.13 9.26 -20.35
C ARG A 163 -3.03 10.48 -20.55
N GLU A 164 -4.28 10.42 -20.10
CA GLU A 164 -5.21 11.55 -20.14
C GLU A 164 -4.69 12.72 -19.30
N GLU A 165 -4.17 12.46 -18.09
CA GLU A 165 -3.55 13.47 -17.24
C GLU A 165 -2.33 14.12 -17.91
N ILE A 166 -1.45 13.32 -18.53
CA ILE A 166 -0.30 13.82 -19.29
C ILE A 166 -0.75 14.72 -20.45
N GLU A 167 -1.80 14.33 -21.18
CA GLU A 167 -2.30 15.12 -22.29
C GLU A 167 -2.95 16.43 -21.81
N ASN A 168 -3.72 16.38 -20.72
CA ASN A 168 -4.26 17.58 -20.08
C ASN A 168 -3.15 18.55 -19.65
N LEU A 169 -2.09 18.04 -19.02
CA LEU A 169 -0.93 18.84 -18.63
C LEU A 169 -0.19 19.43 -19.85
N ARG A 170 -0.12 18.71 -20.96
CA ARG A 170 0.46 19.22 -22.22
C ARG A 170 -0.37 20.35 -22.81
N ILE A 171 -1.70 20.23 -22.82
CA ILE A 171 -2.61 21.27 -23.29
C ILE A 171 -2.51 22.51 -22.39
N GLN A 172 -2.49 22.33 -21.08
CA GLN A 172 -2.29 23.43 -20.12
C GLN A 172 -0.95 24.13 -20.35
N LYS A 173 0.15 23.37 -20.51
CA LYS A 173 1.46 23.93 -20.84
C LYS A 173 1.44 24.73 -22.14
N ALA A 174 0.87 24.18 -23.21
CA ALA A 174 0.77 24.89 -24.50
C ALA A 174 -0.05 26.19 -24.37
N THR A 175 -1.08 26.19 -23.54
CA THR A 175 -1.90 27.37 -23.25
C THR A 175 -1.09 28.43 -22.48
N LEU A 176 -0.33 28.02 -21.47
CA LEU A 176 0.58 28.90 -20.72
C LEU A 176 1.69 29.47 -21.61
N ASP A 177 2.31 28.65 -22.45
CA ASP A 177 3.34 29.08 -23.41
C ASP A 177 2.78 30.13 -24.38
N ASN A 178 1.53 29.96 -24.84
CA ASN A 178 0.84 30.95 -25.66
C ASN A 178 0.61 32.28 -24.93
N PHE A 179 0.20 32.24 -23.66
CA PHE A 179 0.07 33.45 -22.84
C PHE A 179 1.42 34.12 -22.60
N TYR A 180 2.46 33.35 -22.32
CA TYR A 180 3.83 33.84 -22.14
C TYR A 180 4.31 34.57 -23.40
N LEU A 181 4.14 33.98 -24.58
CA LEU A 181 4.50 34.61 -25.86
C LEU A 181 3.72 35.91 -26.11
N LYS A 182 2.41 35.93 -25.78
CA LYS A 182 1.59 37.15 -25.89
C LYS A 182 2.08 38.25 -24.94
N LEU A 183 2.42 37.90 -23.70
CA LEU A 183 2.94 38.83 -22.71
C LEU A 183 4.29 39.39 -23.14
N HIS A 184 5.19 38.55 -23.65
CA HIS A 184 6.49 38.96 -24.15
C HIS A 184 6.35 39.93 -25.34
N LYS A 185 5.44 39.64 -26.28
CA LYS A 185 5.13 40.57 -27.39
C LYS A 185 4.63 41.92 -26.90
N LYS A 186 3.78 41.96 -25.88
CA LYS A 186 3.29 43.22 -25.26
C LYS A 186 4.43 43.99 -24.59
N LEU A 187 5.32 43.29 -23.88
CA LEU A 187 6.51 43.88 -23.26
C LEU A 187 7.43 44.51 -24.31
N ASP A 188 7.70 43.78 -25.40
CA ASP A 188 8.53 44.29 -26.50
C ASP A 188 7.87 45.47 -27.23
N GLN A 189 6.54 45.49 -27.32
CA GLN A 189 5.80 46.63 -27.85
C GLN A 189 5.92 47.86 -26.91
N GLN A 190 5.80 47.67 -25.60
CA GLN A 190 5.97 48.75 -24.63
C GLN A 190 7.40 49.30 -24.63
N ARG A 191 8.42 48.43 -24.66
CA ARG A 191 9.83 48.85 -24.79
C ARG A 191 10.06 49.69 -26.04
N ARG A 192 9.48 49.29 -27.17
CA ARG A 192 9.54 50.08 -28.41
C ARG A 192 8.90 51.45 -28.25
N ARG A 193 7.68 51.53 -27.69
CA ARG A 193 7.00 52.81 -27.43
C ARG A 193 7.80 53.71 -26.49
N MET A 194 8.36 53.13 -25.43
CA MET A 194 9.22 53.85 -24.48
C MET A 194 10.46 54.42 -25.18
N ASN A 195 11.16 53.61 -25.98
CA ASN A 195 12.34 54.07 -26.72
C ASN A 195 12.00 55.20 -27.70
N THR A 196 10.89 55.09 -28.45
CA THR A 196 10.44 56.15 -29.35
C THR A 196 10.10 57.44 -28.58
N ALA A 197 9.47 57.34 -27.41
CA ALA A 197 9.19 58.52 -26.58
C ALA A 197 10.47 59.18 -26.04
N ILE A 198 11.49 58.38 -25.70
CA ILE A 198 12.81 58.87 -25.29
C ILE A 198 13.50 59.58 -26.46
N GLU A 199 13.49 59.00 -27.66
CA GLU A 199 14.07 59.60 -28.87
C GLU A 199 13.38 60.93 -29.22
N GLN A 200 12.04 60.97 -29.19
CA GLN A 200 11.27 62.21 -29.42
C GLN A 200 11.58 63.27 -28.36
N SER A 201 11.71 62.87 -27.10
CA SER A 201 12.08 63.79 -26.01
C SER A 201 13.49 64.34 -26.23
N ALA A 202 14.45 63.48 -26.57
CA ALA A 202 15.83 63.89 -26.86
C ALA A 202 15.88 64.88 -28.05
N GLN A 203 15.12 64.61 -29.11
CA GLN A 203 15.01 65.51 -30.26
C GLN A 203 14.41 66.87 -29.87
N ALA A 204 13.33 66.89 -29.08
CA ALA A 204 12.73 68.13 -28.59
C ALA A 204 13.69 68.94 -27.72
N TYR A 205 14.50 68.27 -26.89
CA TYR A 205 15.57 68.91 -26.11
C TYR A 205 16.64 69.52 -27.00
N GLU A 206 17.10 68.82 -28.03
CA GLU A 206 18.10 69.32 -28.98
C GLU A 206 17.58 70.56 -29.74
N GLN A 207 16.34 70.50 -30.24
CA GLN A 207 15.68 71.65 -30.89
C GLN A 207 15.53 72.86 -29.96
N ARG A 208 15.17 72.63 -28.69
CA ARG A 208 15.11 73.69 -27.67
C ARG A 208 16.48 74.32 -27.45
N MET A 209 17.53 73.50 -27.35
CA MET A 209 18.90 74.00 -27.16
C MET A 209 19.36 74.83 -28.36
N GLU A 210 19.07 74.41 -29.59
CA GLU A 210 19.34 75.19 -30.80
C GLU A 210 18.58 76.52 -30.84
N ALA A 211 17.30 76.53 -30.43
CA ALA A 211 16.52 77.76 -30.34
C ALA A 211 17.09 78.73 -29.30
N LEU A 212 17.48 78.23 -28.12
CA LEU A 212 18.12 79.04 -27.08
C LEU A 212 19.46 79.61 -27.56
N ALA A 213 20.27 78.82 -28.28
CA ALA A 213 21.52 79.29 -28.87
C ALA A 213 21.27 80.42 -29.88
N ARG A 214 20.24 80.29 -30.74
CA ARG A 214 19.83 81.35 -31.69
C ARG A 214 19.36 82.63 -30.99
N ILE A 215 18.54 82.50 -29.94
CA ILE A 215 18.08 83.65 -29.13
C ILE A 215 19.29 84.34 -28.48
N SER A 216 20.22 83.57 -27.91
CA SER A 216 21.42 84.14 -27.29
C SER A 216 22.27 84.91 -28.31
N ALA A 217 22.48 84.35 -29.50
CA ALA A 217 23.23 85.02 -30.57
C ALA A 217 22.52 86.30 -31.07
N MET A 218 21.19 86.28 -31.18
CA MET A 218 20.39 87.44 -31.56
C MET A 218 20.45 88.55 -30.49
N ASN A 219 20.33 88.19 -29.21
CA ASN A 219 20.43 89.13 -28.10
C ASN A 219 21.82 89.77 -28.03
N GLU A 220 22.89 89.01 -28.30
CA GLU A 220 24.25 89.55 -28.37
C GLU A 220 24.40 90.56 -29.51
N ARG A 221 23.83 90.28 -30.70
CA ARG A 221 23.81 91.23 -31.82
C ARG A 221 23.01 92.48 -31.46
N HIS A 222 21.79 92.33 -30.96
CA HIS A 222 20.94 93.46 -30.55
C HIS A 222 21.62 94.33 -29.49
N SER A 223 22.32 93.72 -28.53
CA SER A 223 23.10 94.44 -27.53
C SER A 223 24.22 95.28 -28.17
N LYS A 224 24.96 94.71 -29.13
CA LYS A 224 26.00 95.44 -29.88
C LYS A 224 25.39 96.60 -30.70
N ASP A 225 24.28 96.35 -31.39
CA ASP A 225 23.59 97.37 -32.21
C ASP A 225 23.05 98.51 -31.32
N THR A 226 22.50 98.19 -30.15
CA THR A 226 22.03 99.19 -29.18
C THR A 226 23.19 100.06 -28.68
N VAL A 227 24.34 99.44 -28.37
CA VAL A 227 25.55 100.17 -27.99
C VAL A 227 26.02 101.07 -29.12
N GLN A 228 26.04 100.58 -30.36
CA GLN A 228 26.42 101.38 -31.52
C GLN A 228 25.47 102.56 -31.75
N TYR A 229 24.15 102.33 -31.72
CA TYR A 229 23.14 103.37 -31.86
C TYR A 229 23.29 104.47 -30.79
N ASN A 230 23.53 104.09 -29.54
CA ASN A 230 23.77 105.05 -28.46
C ASN A 230 25.01 105.91 -28.70
N VAL A 231 26.09 105.33 -29.23
CA VAL A 231 27.31 106.07 -29.60
C VAL A 231 27.03 107.04 -30.75
N GLU A 232 26.29 106.61 -31.78
CA GLU A 232 25.90 107.47 -32.90
C GLU A 232 24.99 108.62 -32.46
N LEU A 233 24.03 108.36 -31.55
CA LEU A 233 23.15 109.36 -30.97
C LEU A 233 23.95 110.42 -30.21
N GLN A 234 24.88 110.01 -29.35
CA GLN A 234 25.76 110.92 -28.63
C GLN A 234 26.61 111.77 -29.58
N GLU A 235 27.08 111.22 -30.70
CA GLU A 235 27.80 112.00 -31.72
C GLU A 235 26.90 113.05 -32.37
N ARG A 236 25.66 112.69 -32.73
CA ARG A 236 24.68 113.63 -33.28
C ARG A 236 24.31 114.73 -32.29
N GLU A 237 24.11 114.39 -31.03
CA GLU A 237 23.87 115.36 -29.96
C GLU A 237 25.05 116.33 -29.84
N ARG A 238 26.30 115.84 -29.87
CA ARG A 238 27.50 116.69 -29.87
C ARG A 238 27.55 117.66 -31.05
N VAL A 239 27.18 117.22 -32.25
CA VAL A 239 27.11 118.09 -33.44
C VAL A 239 25.98 119.12 -33.31
N LEU A 240 24.79 118.70 -32.86
CA LEU A 240 23.66 119.59 -32.63
C LEU A 240 23.97 120.65 -31.56
N ASP A 241 24.66 120.28 -30.48
CA ASP A 241 25.10 121.23 -29.46
C ASP A 241 26.07 122.27 -30.04
N GLN A 242 26.99 121.85 -30.90
CA GLN A 242 27.90 122.77 -31.60
C GLN A 242 27.12 123.70 -32.54
N GLU A 243 26.19 123.18 -33.34
CA GLU A 243 25.32 123.99 -34.20
C GLU A 243 24.43 124.94 -33.40
N THR A 244 23.87 124.48 -32.28
CA THR A 244 22.98 125.28 -31.45
C THR A 244 23.76 126.40 -30.80
N LYS A 245 24.95 126.12 -30.25
CA LYS A 245 25.88 127.16 -29.75
C LYS A 245 26.20 128.18 -30.85
N LEU A 246 26.44 127.73 -32.08
CA LEU A 246 26.69 128.62 -33.22
C LEU A 246 25.44 129.45 -33.59
N LYS A 247 24.25 128.83 -33.68
CA LYS A 247 22.98 129.51 -33.96
C LYS A 247 22.62 130.51 -32.87
N THR A 248 22.76 130.14 -31.60
CA THR A 248 22.53 131.04 -30.46
C THR A 248 23.53 132.20 -30.47
N PHE A 249 24.80 131.94 -30.78
CA PHE A 249 25.80 133.00 -30.95
C PHE A 249 25.43 133.96 -32.09
N MET A 250 24.99 133.42 -33.23
CA MET A 250 24.51 134.22 -34.37
C MET A 250 23.27 135.03 -33.98
N LEU A 251 22.24 134.41 -33.41
CA LEU A 251 21.04 135.10 -32.96
C LEU A 251 21.37 136.21 -31.95
N ALA A 252 22.19 135.94 -30.92
CA ALA A 252 22.62 136.96 -29.97
C ALA A 252 23.40 138.14 -30.61
N LYS A 253 24.03 137.93 -31.77
CA LYS A 253 24.67 139.00 -32.55
C LYS A 253 23.70 139.78 -33.45
N PHE A 254 22.55 139.20 -33.83
CA PHE A 254 21.57 139.79 -34.74
C PHE A 254 20.28 140.30 -34.08
N THR A 255 19.96 139.91 -32.84
CA THR A 255 18.74 140.38 -32.16
C THR A 255 18.92 141.80 -31.64
N ASP A 256 18.09 142.72 -32.14
CA ASP A 256 18.01 144.10 -31.64
C ASP A 256 17.13 144.16 -30.37
N ARG A 257 17.51 145.00 -29.41
CA ARG A 257 17.06 144.89 -28.00
C ARG A 257 15.58 145.22 -27.76
N SER A 258 14.83 145.68 -28.77
CA SER A 258 13.47 146.23 -28.60
C SER A 258 12.32 145.26 -28.89
N GLU A 259 12.54 144.10 -29.54
CA GLU A 259 11.45 143.22 -29.98
C GLU A 259 10.97 142.20 -28.92
N LEU A 260 11.77 141.95 -27.87
CA LEU A 260 11.45 140.96 -26.84
C LEU A 260 10.35 141.41 -25.85
N GLU A 261 10.02 142.71 -25.79
CA GLU A 261 9.05 143.26 -24.84
C GLU A 261 7.59 143.21 -25.36
N GLU A 262 7.40 143.09 -26.69
CA GLU A 262 6.10 143.08 -27.37
C GLU A 262 5.36 141.73 -27.26
N GLN A 263 6.07 140.60 -27.33
CA GLN A 263 5.46 139.26 -27.41
C GLN A 263 4.85 138.78 -26.07
N ALA A 264 5.29 139.34 -24.94
CA ALA A 264 4.75 139.01 -23.62
C ALA A 264 3.32 139.53 -23.38
N LYS A 265 2.89 140.59 -24.09
CA LYS A 265 1.58 141.23 -23.90
C LYS A 265 0.44 140.48 -24.61
N LYS A 266 0.70 139.80 -25.74
CA LYS A 266 -0.33 139.11 -26.55
C LYS A 266 -0.86 137.81 -25.92
N LYS A 267 -0.08 137.11 -25.09
CA LYS A 267 -0.48 135.83 -24.46
C LYS A 267 -1.50 135.95 -23.31
N LYS A 268 -1.76 137.15 -22.77
CA LYS A 268 -2.74 137.35 -21.67
C LYS A 268 -4.18 137.61 -22.14
N ALA A 269 -4.40 138.06 -23.38
CA ALA A 269 -5.74 138.45 -23.88
C ALA A 269 -6.61 137.26 -24.34
N LEU A 270 -6.00 136.14 -24.76
CA LEU A 270 -6.72 134.97 -25.29
C LEU A 270 -7.43 134.14 -24.21
N LYS A 271 -7.05 134.24 -22.94
CA LYS A 271 -7.61 133.41 -21.85
C LYS A 271 -8.94 133.94 -21.26
N ALA A 272 -9.42 135.12 -21.66
CA ALA A 272 -10.62 135.75 -21.11
C ALA A 272 -11.90 135.52 -21.94
N ALA A 273 -11.79 135.15 -23.22
CA ALA A 273 -12.93 135.07 -24.15
C ALA A 273 -13.70 133.73 -24.11
N GLN A 274 -13.16 132.69 -23.47
CA GLN A 274 -13.67 131.31 -23.57
C GLN A 274 -14.78 130.96 -22.55
N ARG A 275 -15.15 131.86 -21.62
CA ARG A 275 -16.10 131.54 -20.52
C ARG A 275 -17.57 131.93 -20.74
N ALA A 276 -17.96 132.46 -21.90
CA ALA A 276 -19.28 133.09 -22.08
C ALA A 276 -20.29 132.34 -22.98
N LYS A 277 -19.98 131.15 -23.51
CA LYS A 277 -20.87 130.42 -24.45
C LYS A 277 -21.21 129.02 -23.95
N GLN A 278 -22.03 128.92 -22.92
CA GLN A 278 -22.72 127.65 -22.59
C GLN A 278 -23.93 127.96 -21.69
N ARG A 279 -25.07 128.36 -22.29
CA ARG A 279 -26.43 128.07 -21.79
C ARG A 279 -27.45 128.13 -22.94
N GLN A 280 -28.31 127.11 -22.96
CA GLN A 280 -29.56 126.89 -23.72
C GLN A 280 -29.48 126.28 -25.12
N GLY A 281 -29.90 125.02 -25.16
CA GLY A 281 -30.31 124.26 -26.32
C GLY A 281 -30.46 122.79 -25.92
N GLU A 282 -31.64 122.42 -25.42
CA GLU A 282 -32.02 121.03 -25.20
C GLU A 282 -33.40 120.84 -25.85
N SER A 283 -33.43 120.14 -26.99
CA SER A 283 -34.49 119.17 -27.38
C SER A 283 -34.44 118.82 -28.89
N PHE A 284 -33.84 119.66 -29.75
CA PHE A 284 -33.36 119.24 -31.08
C PHE A 284 -31.87 118.87 -31.09
N GLU A 285 -31.16 119.29 -30.05
CA GLU A 285 -29.77 118.98 -29.82
C GLU A 285 -29.47 117.51 -29.57
N SER A 286 -30.35 116.61 -29.15
CA SER A 286 -29.89 115.28 -28.68
C SER A 286 -29.19 114.43 -29.75
N GLN A 287 -29.61 114.50 -31.02
CA GLN A 287 -28.97 113.76 -32.13
C GLN A 287 -27.78 114.52 -32.72
N GLU A 288 -27.87 115.85 -32.81
CA GLU A 288 -26.76 116.71 -33.26
C GLU A 288 -25.67 116.86 -32.19
N VAL A 289 -26.02 116.74 -30.90
CA VAL A 289 -25.14 116.68 -29.73
C VAL A 289 -24.63 115.27 -29.52
N ALA A 290 -25.36 114.21 -29.86
CA ALA A 290 -24.76 112.88 -29.95
C ALA A 290 -23.71 112.85 -31.07
N TYR A 291 -24.02 113.40 -32.24
CA TYR A 291 -23.08 113.52 -33.35
C TYR A 291 -21.91 114.46 -33.03
N LYS A 292 -22.15 115.63 -32.41
CA LYS A 292 -21.10 116.55 -31.95
C LYS A 292 -20.29 115.97 -30.78
N ARG A 293 -20.88 115.19 -29.87
CA ARG A 293 -20.14 114.46 -28.81
C ARG A 293 -19.30 113.34 -29.39
N LEU A 294 -19.80 112.61 -30.39
CA LEU A 294 -19.01 111.62 -31.13
C LEU A 294 -17.87 112.29 -31.90
N LEU A 295 -18.11 113.48 -32.45
CA LEU A 295 -17.09 114.32 -33.10
C LEU A 295 -16.09 114.91 -32.10
N GLU A 296 -16.50 115.24 -30.87
CA GLU A 296 -15.63 115.68 -29.77
C GLU A 296 -14.81 114.53 -29.17
N LEU A 297 -15.33 113.30 -29.20
CA LEU A 297 -14.62 112.07 -28.80
C LEU A 297 -13.65 111.57 -29.88
N ALA A 298 -13.93 111.87 -31.14
CA ALA A 298 -13.02 111.66 -32.26
C ALA A 298 -12.00 112.80 -32.28
N GLU A 299 -10.82 112.61 -31.67
CA GLU A 299 -9.76 113.63 -31.57
C GLU A 299 -9.36 114.25 -32.93
N ASP A 300 -9.62 113.54 -34.04
CA ASP A 300 -9.28 113.92 -35.41
C ASP A 300 -10.47 114.50 -36.23
N GLY A 301 -11.69 114.54 -35.68
CA GLY A 301 -12.89 115.05 -36.38
C GLY A 301 -13.45 114.14 -37.48
N ASP A 302 -12.98 112.89 -37.59
CA ASP A 302 -13.48 111.86 -38.51
C ASP A 302 -14.23 110.76 -37.74
N ILE A 303 -15.55 110.72 -37.92
CA ILE A 303 -16.45 109.80 -37.21
C ILE A 303 -16.33 108.39 -37.76
N ASP A 304 -16.04 108.22 -39.06
CA ASP A 304 -15.93 106.90 -39.67
C ASP A 304 -14.71 106.15 -39.10
N ARG A 305 -13.64 106.87 -38.77
CA ARG A 305 -12.46 106.31 -38.11
C ARG A 305 -12.75 105.86 -36.67
N LEU A 306 -13.48 106.65 -35.89
CA LEU A 306 -13.91 106.26 -34.54
C LEU A 306 -14.83 105.02 -34.57
N LEU A 307 -15.70 104.93 -35.58
CA LEU A 307 -16.60 103.80 -35.77
C LEU A 307 -15.83 102.54 -36.15
N ASN A 308 -14.82 102.66 -37.02
CA ASN A 308 -13.90 101.57 -37.34
C ASN A 308 -13.08 101.13 -36.12
N ASP A 309 -12.57 102.05 -35.30
CA ASP A 309 -11.86 101.73 -34.05
C ASP A 309 -12.80 101.05 -33.02
N PHE A 310 -14.08 101.41 -33.01
CA PHE A 310 -15.09 100.76 -32.17
C PHE A 310 -15.40 99.35 -32.69
N ILE A 311 -15.57 99.16 -34.00
CA ILE A 311 -15.76 97.85 -34.63
C ILE A 311 -14.53 96.97 -34.35
N GLU A 312 -13.30 97.47 -34.49
CA GLU A 312 -12.09 96.71 -34.20
C GLU A 312 -12.02 96.31 -32.71
N LYS A 313 -12.43 97.21 -31.80
CA LYS A 313 -12.55 96.90 -30.37
C LYS A 313 -13.66 95.89 -30.10
N GLU A 314 -14.79 95.97 -30.79
CA GLU A 314 -15.91 95.02 -30.68
C GLU A 314 -15.50 93.63 -31.19
N GLU A 315 -14.82 93.55 -32.33
CA GLU A 315 -14.26 92.31 -32.89
C GLU A 315 -13.25 91.68 -31.93
N LYS A 316 -12.35 92.48 -31.34
CA LYS A 316 -11.44 92.02 -30.27
C LYS A 316 -12.20 91.52 -29.05
N ASN A 317 -13.28 92.21 -28.67
CA ASN A 317 -14.10 91.82 -27.53
C ASN A 317 -14.89 90.53 -27.82
N PHE A 318 -15.40 90.37 -29.04
CA PHE A 318 -16.06 89.15 -29.50
C PHE A 318 -15.10 87.97 -29.56
N ALA A 319 -13.85 88.17 -30.01
CA ALA A 319 -12.80 87.16 -29.96
C ALA A 319 -12.48 86.76 -28.51
N CYS A 320 -12.36 87.73 -27.59
CA CYS A 320 -12.19 87.45 -26.17
C CYS A 320 -13.39 86.67 -25.58
N PHE A 321 -14.62 87.05 -25.92
CA PHE A 321 -15.82 86.35 -25.45
C PHE A 321 -15.90 84.92 -25.97
N SER A 322 -15.56 84.72 -27.25
CA SER A 322 -15.48 83.39 -27.87
C SER A 322 -14.44 82.53 -27.16
N TYR A 323 -13.25 83.08 -26.90
CA TYR A 323 -12.19 82.38 -26.18
C TYR A 323 -12.59 82.04 -24.73
N VAL A 324 -13.26 82.96 -24.02
CA VAL A 324 -13.78 82.68 -22.67
C VAL A 324 -14.84 81.58 -22.71
N THR A 325 -15.67 81.55 -23.75
CA THR A 325 -16.68 80.50 -23.93
C THR A 325 -16.03 79.15 -24.21
N GLU A 326 -15.01 79.10 -25.07
CA GLU A 326 -14.22 77.89 -25.33
C GLU A 326 -13.54 77.38 -24.05
N LEU A 327 -12.88 78.25 -23.30
CA LEU A 327 -12.28 77.90 -22.01
C LEU A 327 -13.31 77.37 -21.01
N ASN A 328 -14.52 77.95 -20.98
CA ASN A 328 -15.59 77.46 -20.10
C ASN A 328 -16.07 76.05 -20.54
N ASN A 329 -16.22 75.81 -21.84
CA ASN A 329 -16.54 74.49 -22.37
C ASN A 329 -15.44 73.46 -22.06
N GLU A 330 -14.17 73.84 -22.18
CA GLU A 330 -13.04 73.00 -21.78
C GLU A 330 -13.04 72.72 -20.28
N MET A 331 -13.35 73.72 -19.45
CA MET A 331 -13.48 73.56 -18.00
C MET A 331 -14.60 72.57 -17.64
N GLU A 332 -15.78 72.69 -18.26
CA GLU A 332 -16.89 71.75 -18.07
C GLU A 332 -16.51 70.32 -18.52
N SER A 333 -15.82 70.19 -19.66
CA SER A 333 -15.32 68.89 -20.13
C SER A 333 -14.33 68.27 -19.13
N MET A 334 -13.43 69.06 -18.56
CA MET A 334 -12.48 68.59 -17.55
C MET A 334 -13.17 68.22 -16.25
N GLN A 335 -14.17 68.98 -15.80
CA GLN A 335 -14.98 68.65 -14.63
C GLN A 335 -15.75 67.33 -14.83
N GLN A 336 -16.31 67.11 -16.01
CA GLN A 336 -16.99 65.85 -16.33
C GLN A 336 -16.01 64.67 -16.30
N ARG A 337 -14.82 64.81 -16.89
CA ARG A 337 -13.78 63.77 -16.83
C ARG A 337 -13.33 63.48 -15.39
N ILE A 338 -13.19 64.50 -14.55
CA ILE A 338 -12.87 64.32 -13.13
C ILE A 338 -13.96 63.50 -12.44
N LYS A 339 -15.23 63.82 -12.70
CA LYS A 339 -16.37 63.09 -12.14
C LYS A 339 -16.40 61.63 -12.62
N ASP A 340 -16.15 61.39 -13.89
CA ASP A 340 -16.10 60.03 -14.46
C ASP A 340 -14.97 59.21 -13.83
N LEU A 341 -13.77 59.80 -13.67
CA LEU A 341 -12.65 59.17 -12.97
C LEU A 341 -12.96 58.90 -11.49
N GLN A 342 -13.64 59.82 -10.80
CA GLN A 342 -14.06 59.60 -9.41
C GLN A 342 -15.05 58.45 -9.28
N ASN A 343 -15.97 58.31 -10.23
CA ASN A 343 -16.91 57.19 -10.28
C ASN A 343 -16.18 55.86 -10.56
N GLU A 344 -15.21 55.86 -11.48
CA GLU A 344 -14.39 54.68 -11.78
C GLU A 344 -13.55 54.24 -10.56
N ILE A 345 -12.93 55.19 -9.86
CA ILE A 345 -12.19 54.91 -8.61
C ILE A 345 -13.15 54.31 -7.57
N SER A 346 -14.35 54.87 -7.41
CA SER A 346 -15.32 54.37 -6.44
C SER A 346 -15.77 52.95 -6.76
N ALA A 347 -16.01 52.64 -8.04
CA ALA A 347 -16.36 51.29 -8.49
C ALA A 347 -15.23 50.28 -8.25
N LEU A 348 -13.98 50.66 -8.56
CA LEU A 348 -12.82 49.81 -8.31
C LEU A 348 -12.60 49.53 -6.82
N VAL A 349 -12.84 50.52 -5.96
CA VAL A 349 -12.77 50.35 -4.50
C VAL A 349 -13.84 49.37 -4.02
N THR A 350 -15.08 49.50 -4.47
CA THR A 350 -16.16 48.57 -4.07
C THR A 350 -15.91 47.16 -4.58
N ASP A 351 -15.38 47.00 -5.80
CA ASP A 351 -15.01 45.69 -6.34
C ASP A 351 -13.87 45.05 -5.55
N GLN A 352 -12.88 45.86 -5.13
CA GLN A 352 -11.79 45.40 -4.28
C GLN A 352 -12.30 44.95 -2.90
N GLU A 353 -13.18 45.72 -2.26
CA GLU A 353 -13.78 45.35 -0.97
C GLU A 353 -14.60 44.06 -1.07
N TYR A 354 -15.35 43.87 -2.16
CA TYR A 354 -16.08 42.63 -2.41
C TYR A 354 -15.13 41.43 -2.62
N ALA A 355 -14.07 41.61 -3.41
CA ALA A 355 -13.07 40.56 -3.62
C ALA A 355 -12.32 40.21 -2.32
N GLU A 356 -11.98 41.20 -1.50
CA GLU A 356 -11.30 41.00 -0.21
C GLU A 356 -12.20 40.28 0.79
N SER A 357 -13.48 40.67 0.90
CA SER A 357 -14.45 40.00 1.78
C SER A 357 -14.73 38.55 1.34
N SER A 358 -14.87 38.29 0.04
CA SER A 358 -14.98 36.93 -0.50
C SER A 358 -13.73 36.10 -0.20
N ARG A 359 -12.53 36.67 -0.39
CA ARG A 359 -11.26 36.00 -0.08
C ARG A 359 -11.12 35.70 1.42
N LEU A 360 -11.52 36.61 2.29
CA LEU A 360 -11.53 36.40 3.74
C LEU A 360 -12.49 35.29 4.14
N HIS A 361 -13.69 35.24 3.54
CA HIS A 361 -14.65 34.18 3.79
C HIS A 361 -14.09 32.80 3.39
N VAL A 362 -13.50 32.69 2.20
CA VAL A 362 -12.85 31.44 1.76
C VAL A 362 -11.69 31.04 2.67
N LEU A 363 -10.90 32.01 3.15
CA LEU A 363 -9.82 31.73 4.11
C LEU A 363 -10.37 31.19 5.44
N GLN A 364 -11.45 31.77 5.96
CA GLN A 364 -12.10 31.28 7.18
C GLN A 364 -12.64 29.87 7.02
N GLU A 365 -13.29 29.55 5.88
CA GLU A 365 -13.76 28.20 5.60
C GLU A 365 -12.60 27.19 5.51
N LEU A 366 -11.49 27.56 4.88
CA LEU A 366 -10.31 26.71 4.79
C LEU A 366 -9.65 26.51 6.16
N GLU A 367 -9.61 27.55 7.00
CA GLU A 367 -9.09 27.47 8.36
C GLU A 367 -9.97 26.56 9.23
N GLU A 368 -11.30 26.64 9.12
CA GLU A 368 -12.22 25.75 9.82
C GLU A 368 -12.08 24.30 9.35
N LYS A 369 -11.96 24.06 8.04
CA LYS A 369 -11.71 22.72 7.47
C LYS A 369 -10.37 22.16 7.95
N LEU A 370 -9.33 22.99 7.99
CA LEU A 370 -8.02 22.61 8.51
C LEU A 370 -8.12 22.23 9.98
N MET A 371 -8.77 23.06 10.80
CA MET A 371 -8.98 22.80 12.23
C MET A 371 -9.68 21.45 12.45
N LYS A 372 -10.82 21.21 11.79
CA LYS A 372 -11.55 19.93 11.86
C LYS A 372 -10.68 18.74 11.46
N THR A 373 -9.96 18.86 10.35
CA THR A 373 -9.07 17.78 9.87
C THR A 373 -7.93 17.51 10.87
N THR A 374 -7.37 18.55 11.48
CA THR A 374 -6.32 18.39 12.50
C THR A 374 -6.85 17.78 13.80
N GLU A 375 -8.06 18.12 14.23
CA GLU A 375 -8.71 17.50 15.38
C GLU A 375 -8.98 16.01 15.15
N GLU A 376 -9.49 15.65 13.96
CA GLU A 376 -9.68 14.26 13.56
C GLU A 376 -8.35 13.49 13.51
N ALA A 377 -7.31 14.08 12.93
CA ALA A 377 -5.98 13.47 12.88
C ALA A 377 -5.41 13.22 14.28
N ASN A 378 -5.52 14.19 15.18
CA ASN A 378 -5.10 14.05 16.57
C ASN A 378 -5.88 12.94 17.29
N LEU A 379 -7.20 12.86 17.07
CA LEU A 379 -8.03 11.80 17.64
C LEU A 379 -7.57 10.41 17.16
N TYR A 380 -7.27 10.24 15.87
CA TYR A 380 -6.74 8.98 15.33
C TYR A 380 -5.35 8.66 15.89
N GLU A 381 -4.49 9.66 16.05
CA GLU A 381 -3.17 9.49 16.64
C GLU A 381 -3.27 9.01 18.09
N ASP A 382 -4.14 9.63 18.89
CA ASP A 382 -4.35 9.27 20.29
C ASP A 382 -4.94 7.86 20.42
N ARG A 383 -5.88 7.49 19.55
CA ARG A 383 -6.39 6.11 19.47
C ARG A 383 -5.29 5.11 19.09
N CYS A 384 -4.41 5.47 18.16
CA CYS A 384 -3.28 4.64 17.78
C CYS A 384 -2.29 4.46 18.94
N LYS A 385 -2.01 5.53 19.69
CA LYS A 385 -1.18 5.48 20.90
C LYS A 385 -1.77 4.54 21.95
N GLU A 386 -3.08 4.62 22.21
CA GLU A 386 -3.73 3.72 23.18
C GLU A 386 -3.71 2.26 22.69
N SER A 387 -3.98 2.01 21.42
CA SER A 387 -3.90 0.67 20.84
C SER A 387 -2.48 0.09 20.92
N ASN A 388 -1.46 0.89 20.61
CA ASN A 388 -0.06 0.52 20.73
C ASN A 388 0.34 0.23 22.18
N LYS A 389 -0.20 0.96 23.15
CA LYS A 389 0.01 0.71 24.58
C LYS A 389 -0.56 -0.65 24.99
N VAL A 390 -1.80 -0.96 24.60
CA VAL A 390 -2.43 -2.27 24.84
C VAL A 390 -1.62 -3.39 24.18
N LEU A 391 -1.19 -3.19 22.94
CA LEU A 391 -0.40 -4.16 22.21
C LEU A 391 0.99 -4.37 22.84
N GLY A 392 1.63 -3.30 23.34
CA GLY A 392 2.86 -3.37 24.12
C GLY A 392 2.70 -4.17 25.42
N GLN A 393 1.61 -3.93 26.16
CA GLN A 393 1.27 -4.72 27.35
C GLN A 393 1.09 -6.21 26.98
N LEU A 394 0.38 -6.52 25.90
CA LEU A 394 0.15 -7.88 25.42
C LEU A 394 1.45 -8.59 25.05
N LYS A 395 2.38 -7.91 24.35
CA LYS A 395 3.72 -8.43 24.06
C LYS A 395 4.48 -8.75 25.34
N SER A 396 4.52 -7.83 26.30
CA SER A 396 5.23 -8.04 27.56
C SER A 396 4.64 -9.20 28.37
N GLY A 397 3.30 -9.35 28.40
CA GLY A 397 2.62 -10.48 29.03
C GLY A 397 2.92 -11.81 28.33
N MET A 398 2.95 -11.81 26.99
CA MET A 398 3.33 -12.97 26.20
C MET A 398 4.79 -13.38 26.45
N GLU A 399 5.72 -12.42 26.51
CA GLU A 399 7.13 -12.69 26.83
C GLU A 399 7.30 -13.30 28.23
N ALA A 400 6.53 -12.83 29.22
CA ALA A 400 6.53 -13.40 30.56
C ALA A 400 5.99 -14.84 30.57
N LEU A 401 4.86 -15.07 29.90
CA LEU A 401 4.22 -16.38 29.83
C LEU A 401 5.06 -17.41 29.07
N LEU A 402 5.77 -16.98 28.02
CA LEU A 402 6.68 -17.83 27.26
C LEU A 402 7.89 -18.29 28.10
N LYS A 403 8.37 -17.42 29.01
CA LYS A 403 9.42 -17.76 29.99
C LYS A 403 8.91 -18.72 31.07
N GLU A 404 7.66 -18.57 31.50
CA GLU A 404 7.09 -19.38 32.59
C GLU A 404 6.71 -20.80 32.12
N ILE A 405 6.18 -20.96 30.91
CA ILE A 405 5.70 -22.25 30.38
C ILE A 405 6.86 -23.09 29.77
N ASN A 406 8.08 -22.56 29.69
CA ASN A 406 9.23 -23.22 29.04
C ASN A 406 8.88 -23.77 27.65
N CYS A 407 8.16 -22.98 26.84
CA CYS A 407 7.81 -23.35 25.47
C CYS A 407 9.08 -23.50 24.62
N ASP A 408 9.12 -24.57 23.81
CA ASP A 408 10.27 -24.86 22.93
C ASP A 408 10.31 -23.88 21.75
N THR A 409 10.89 -22.71 22.01
CA THR A 409 10.91 -21.54 21.14
C THR A 409 11.91 -21.66 20.00
N VAL A 410 12.70 -22.73 19.97
CA VAL A 410 13.82 -22.94 19.04
C VAL A 410 13.36 -22.96 17.57
N MET A 411 12.19 -23.54 17.27
CA MET A 411 11.64 -23.61 15.91
C MET A 411 11.23 -22.23 15.37
N ILE A 412 10.61 -21.40 16.21
CA ILE A 412 10.17 -20.05 15.86
C ILE A 412 11.37 -19.09 15.82
N MET A 413 12.29 -19.18 16.78
CA MET A 413 13.54 -18.39 16.79
C MET A 413 14.42 -18.67 15.56
N LYS A 414 14.43 -19.90 15.04
CA LYS A 414 15.18 -20.25 13.82
C LYS A 414 14.56 -19.67 12.54
N GLN A 415 13.24 -19.45 12.52
CA GLN A 415 12.53 -18.81 11.40
C GLN A 415 12.61 -17.27 11.44
N LEU A 416 12.92 -16.67 12.59
CA LEU A 416 12.90 -15.23 12.83
C LEU A 416 14.25 -14.52 12.72
N GLY A 417 15.36 -15.26 12.62
CA GLY A 417 16.71 -14.67 12.53
C GLY A 417 17.16 -13.97 13.82
N GLU A 418 18.07 -12.99 13.72
CA GLU A 418 18.70 -12.30 14.87
C GLU A 418 17.73 -11.47 15.74
N ASN A 419 16.49 -11.25 15.30
CA ASN A 419 15.49 -10.48 16.04
C ASN A 419 14.76 -11.35 17.07
N LYS A 420 15.38 -11.52 18.24
CA LYS A 420 14.85 -12.27 19.39
C LYS A 420 13.64 -11.64 20.09
N GLN A 421 12.98 -10.65 19.50
CA GLN A 421 11.90 -9.88 20.14
C GLN A 421 10.53 -10.17 19.52
N ILE A 422 9.47 -10.15 20.34
CA ILE A 422 8.10 -10.34 19.88
C ILE A 422 7.63 -9.08 19.14
N THR A 423 7.53 -9.18 17.81
CA THR A 423 7.06 -8.10 16.93
C THR A 423 5.58 -8.30 16.57
N ASP A 424 4.88 -7.25 16.15
CA ASP A 424 3.43 -7.26 15.85
C ASP A 424 3.05 -8.34 14.83
N LEU A 425 3.88 -8.53 13.80
CA LEU A 425 3.66 -9.56 12.78
C LEU A 425 3.83 -10.99 13.31
N ASN A 426 4.63 -11.17 14.36
CA ASN A 426 5.01 -12.48 14.88
C ASN A 426 4.14 -12.89 16.08
N LEU A 427 3.45 -11.94 16.70
CA LEU A 427 2.62 -12.13 17.90
C LEU A 427 1.58 -13.24 17.71
N MET A 428 0.95 -13.33 16.52
CA MET A 428 -0.02 -14.38 16.19
C MET A 428 0.61 -15.79 16.17
N GLN A 429 1.86 -15.91 15.71
CA GLN A 429 2.57 -17.18 15.68
C GLN A 429 2.97 -17.62 17.10
N PHE A 430 3.31 -16.67 17.98
CA PHE A 430 3.53 -16.95 19.40
C PHE A 430 2.24 -17.38 20.12
N PHE A 431 1.08 -16.78 19.81
CA PHE A 431 -0.21 -17.24 20.34
C PHE A 431 -0.50 -18.70 19.99
N GLY A 432 -0.30 -19.11 18.73
CA GLY A 432 -0.51 -20.50 18.33
C GLY A 432 0.43 -21.50 19.02
N LEU A 433 1.66 -21.08 19.35
CA LEU A 433 2.60 -21.93 20.10
C LEU A 433 2.15 -22.10 21.57
N VAL A 434 1.75 -21.01 22.20
CA VAL A 434 1.20 -21.03 23.57
C VAL A 434 -0.07 -21.87 23.63
N GLU A 435 -0.97 -21.71 22.65
CA GLU A 435 -2.18 -22.51 22.54
C GLU A 435 -1.87 -24.01 22.44
N LYS A 436 -0.94 -24.39 21.54
CA LYS A 436 -0.49 -25.78 21.41
C LYS A 436 0.08 -26.31 22.72
N LYS A 437 0.95 -25.54 23.39
CA LYS A 437 1.58 -25.99 24.64
C LYS A 437 0.58 -26.09 25.79
N THR A 438 -0.38 -25.18 25.85
CA THR A 438 -1.48 -25.21 26.81
C THR A 438 -2.34 -26.45 26.60
N ASN A 439 -2.67 -26.78 25.35
CA ASN A 439 -3.41 -28.00 25.01
C ASN A 439 -2.63 -29.28 25.38
N GLU A 440 -1.31 -29.31 25.20
CA GLU A 440 -0.46 -30.42 25.65
C GLU A 440 -0.48 -30.57 27.19
N LEU A 441 -0.38 -29.47 27.93
CA LEU A 441 -0.42 -29.47 29.40
C LEU A 441 -1.79 -29.91 29.93
N LEU A 442 -2.89 -29.44 29.32
CA LEU A 442 -4.24 -29.86 29.66
C LEU A 442 -4.46 -31.36 29.36
N LEU A 443 -3.91 -31.85 28.25
CA LEU A 443 -3.94 -33.29 27.95
C LEU A 443 -3.17 -34.09 29.01
N MET A 444 -1.98 -33.64 29.40
CA MET A 444 -1.19 -34.28 30.45
C MET A 444 -1.91 -34.28 31.81
N GLU A 445 -2.55 -33.16 32.18
CA GLU A 445 -3.34 -33.06 33.39
C GLU A 445 -4.55 -34.00 33.36
N SER A 446 -5.28 -34.08 32.24
CA SER A 446 -6.40 -35.00 32.09
C SER A 446 -5.96 -36.45 32.26
N ILE A 447 -4.84 -36.86 31.65
CA ILE A 447 -4.25 -38.19 31.82
C ILE A 447 -3.88 -38.43 33.29
N LEU A 448 -3.23 -37.46 33.95
CA LEU A 448 -2.88 -37.56 35.37
C LEU A 448 -4.12 -37.73 36.25
N ARG A 449 -5.21 -36.99 36.00
CA ARG A 449 -6.48 -37.14 36.73
C ARG A 449 -7.12 -38.51 36.48
N TYR A 450 -7.07 -39.03 35.26
CA TYR A 450 -7.52 -40.40 34.96
C TYR A 450 -6.70 -41.46 35.70
N THR A 451 -5.37 -41.30 35.77
CA THR A 451 -4.50 -42.25 36.50
C THR A 451 -4.57 -42.12 38.02
N SER A 452 -4.98 -40.95 38.53
CA SER A 452 -5.14 -40.69 39.98
C SER A 452 -6.52 -41.15 40.49
N ALA A 453 -7.47 -41.42 39.61
CA ALA A 453 -8.84 -41.80 39.93
C ALA A 453 -9.06 -43.32 40.07
N ASP A 454 -8.00 -44.11 40.19
CA ASP A 454 -8.07 -45.57 40.39
C ASP A 454 -8.41 -45.97 41.85
N GLY A 455 -9.15 -45.10 42.56
CA GLY A 455 -9.50 -45.29 43.96
C GLY A 455 -10.58 -44.32 44.44
N SER A 456 -11.84 -44.68 44.23
CA SER A 456 -13.08 -44.08 44.76
C SER A 456 -13.66 -42.85 44.03
N HIS A 457 -14.86 -43.09 43.48
CA HIS A 457 -15.86 -42.20 42.86
C HIS A 457 -15.78 -41.98 41.34
N PRO A 458 -16.95 -42.01 40.64
CA PRO A 458 -17.00 -41.79 39.19
C PRO A 458 -16.60 -40.34 38.90
N ALA A 459 -15.42 -40.16 38.32
CA ALA A 459 -14.89 -38.86 37.96
C ALA A 459 -15.83 -38.16 36.97
N GLN A 460 -16.22 -36.94 37.32
CA GLN A 460 -16.98 -36.04 36.46
C GLN A 460 -16.23 -35.85 35.13
N PRO A 461 -16.92 -35.85 33.96
CA PRO A 461 -16.27 -35.70 32.67
C PRO A 461 -15.45 -34.40 32.66
N PHE A 462 -14.18 -34.47 32.26
CA PHE A 462 -13.33 -33.30 32.13
C PHE A 462 -13.93 -32.34 31.09
N ALA A 463 -14.59 -31.29 31.57
CA ALA A 463 -14.98 -30.16 30.74
C ALA A 463 -13.74 -29.29 30.57
N ASN A 464 -13.18 -29.25 29.35
CA ASN A 464 -12.04 -28.40 29.05
C ASN A 464 -12.42 -26.93 29.34
N PRO A 465 -11.75 -26.25 30.29
CA PRO A 465 -12.09 -24.87 30.67
C PRO A 465 -11.99 -23.88 29.50
N LEU A 466 -11.21 -24.22 28.47
CA LEU A 466 -11.02 -23.40 27.27
C LEU A 466 -12.13 -23.59 26.23
N LEU A 467 -12.83 -24.73 26.20
CA LEU A 467 -13.98 -24.96 25.32
C LEU A 467 -15.28 -24.37 25.89
N GLY A 468 -15.34 -24.12 27.20
CA GLY A 468 -16.42 -23.37 27.85
C GLY A 468 -16.20 -21.86 27.93
N GLY A 469 -15.13 -21.35 27.30
CA GLY A 469 -14.57 -20.01 27.54
C GLY A 469 -15.35 -18.80 27.00
N THR A 470 -16.62 -18.93 26.63
CA THR A 470 -17.40 -17.76 26.18
C THR A 470 -17.83 -16.86 27.34
N GLU A 471 -17.88 -17.36 28.58
CA GLU A 471 -18.30 -16.57 29.76
C GLU A 471 -17.14 -15.78 30.44
N LEU A 472 -15.87 -16.12 30.17
CA LEU A 472 -14.70 -15.47 30.78
C LEU A 472 -14.03 -14.41 29.89
N LEU A 473 -14.37 -14.35 28.60
CA LEU A 473 -14.00 -13.24 27.76
C LEU A 473 -14.89 -12.05 28.12
N ARG A 474 -14.35 -11.09 28.88
CA ARG A 474 -14.90 -9.72 28.86
C ARG A 474 -15.07 -9.37 27.39
N VAL A 475 -16.32 -9.17 26.95
CA VAL A 475 -16.63 -8.75 25.60
C VAL A 475 -15.79 -7.51 25.33
N MET A 476 -14.69 -7.66 24.59
CA MET A 476 -13.94 -6.53 24.10
C MET A 476 -14.85 -5.88 23.06
N ASP A 477 -15.25 -4.65 23.35
CA ASP A 477 -16.09 -3.88 22.46
C ASP A 477 -15.35 -3.68 21.13
N ARG A 478 -15.76 -4.45 20.12
CA ARG A 478 -15.13 -4.46 18.79
C ARG A 478 -15.17 -3.08 18.12
N THR A 479 -16.01 -2.16 18.60
CA THR A 479 -16.08 -0.78 18.12
C THR A 479 -14.81 0.04 18.45
N GLN A 480 -13.97 -0.40 19.40
CA GLN A 480 -12.75 0.32 19.77
C GLN A 480 -11.52 -0.04 18.90
N LEU A 481 -11.50 -1.23 18.28
CA LEU A 481 -10.29 -1.79 17.65
C LEU A 481 -10.17 -1.53 16.14
N CYS A 482 -11.23 -1.15 15.45
CA CYS A 482 -11.17 -0.76 14.04
C CYS A 482 -12.06 0.46 13.81
N PRO A 483 -11.55 1.59 13.26
CA PRO A 483 -12.44 2.61 12.74
C PRO A 483 -13.30 2.01 11.60
N PRO A 484 -14.57 2.39 11.47
CA PRO A 484 -15.30 2.13 10.23
C PRO A 484 -14.53 2.79 9.08
N THR A 485 -14.49 2.12 7.93
CA THR A 485 -13.93 2.68 6.70
C THR A 485 -14.49 4.08 6.47
N PRO A 486 -13.65 5.07 6.09
CA PRO A 486 -14.15 6.40 5.77
C PRO A 486 -15.22 6.26 4.70
N THR A 487 -16.44 6.69 5.01
CA THR A 487 -17.47 6.92 4.01
C THR A 487 -16.89 7.95 3.06
N LEU A 488 -16.61 7.52 1.84
CA LEU A 488 -16.28 8.41 0.75
C LEU A 488 -17.57 9.20 0.49
N ASP A 489 -17.72 10.36 1.13
CA ASP A 489 -18.76 11.31 0.80
C ASP A 489 -18.49 11.74 -0.63
N SER A 490 -19.18 11.09 -1.57
CA SER A 490 -19.34 11.58 -2.93
C SER A 490 -20.25 12.81 -2.85
N THR A 491 -19.68 13.97 -2.56
CA THR A 491 -20.29 15.25 -2.90
C THR A 491 -20.24 15.36 -4.42
N ALA A 492 -21.20 14.72 -5.08
CA ALA A 492 -21.62 15.10 -6.41
C ALA A 492 -22.34 16.45 -6.26
N ASP A 493 -21.58 17.54 -6.26
CA ASP A 493 -22.13 18.87 -6.46
C ASP A 493 -22.66 18.93 -7.89
N THR A 494 -23.99 18.83 -7.97
CA THR A 494 -24.79 19.27 -9.10
C THR A 494 -24.52 20.75 -9.37
N CYS A 495 -23.87 21.03 -10.50
CA CYS A 495 -23.97 22.33 -11.16
C CYS A 495 -25.39 22.53 -11.68
N GLU A 496 -26.09 23.53 -11.14
CA GLU A 496 -26.97 24.44 -11.90
C GLU A 496 -26.45 25.87 -11.74
#